data_AF-A0A9E5IHA6-F1
#
_entry.id   AF-A0A9E5IHA6-F1
#
_cell.length_a   1.000
_cell.length_b   1.000
_cell.length_c   1.000
_cell.angle_alpha   90.00
_cell.angle_beta   90.00
_cell.angle_gamma   90.00
#
_symmetry.space_group_name_H-M   'P 1'
#
loop_
_entity.id
_entity.type
_entity.pdbx_description
1 polymer ?
#
loop_
_entity_poly.entity_id
_entity_poly.type
_entity_poly.pdbx_seq_one_letter_code
_entity_poly.pdbx_strand_id
1 'polypeptide(L)'
;MLNQLSERFGALAPRRILDLGCGIGVHAQAIARAFPQAEYHAIDVAAGLLRVGHLMAEDRGVPIHFHQQDAAKTSFESGSFDLVLSNILFHETNSARLPQILRECRRLLRPGGVMLHLDVPTQVTRVG
;
A
#
# COMPACT_ATOMS: atom_id res chain seq x y z
N MET A 1 -2.33 10.63 8.00
CA MET A 1 -1.39 10.07 7.00
C MET A 1 -1.08 11.08 5.90
N LEU A 2 -2.05 11.52 5.08
CA LEU A 2 -1.80 12.43 3.95
C LEU A 2 -1.25 13.82 4.36
N ASN A 3 -1.76 14.41 5.45
CA ASN A 3 -1.23 15.69 5.93
C ASN A 3 0.27 15.60 6.31
N GLN A 4 0.68 14.49 6.90
CA GLN A 4 2.08 14.23 7.28
C GLN A 4 2.98 14.07 6.05
N LEU A 5 2.46 13.51 4.95
CA LEU A 5 3.17 13.47 3.66
C LEU A 5 3.42 14.88 3.14
N SER A 6 2.39 15.73 3.13
CA SER A 6 2.50 17.11 2.65
C SER A 6 3.46 17.95 3.48
N GLU A 7 3.43 17.80 4.80
CA GLU A 7 4.36 18.49 5.72
C GLU A 7 5.82 18.08 5.50
N ARG A 8 6.08 16.79 5.25
CA ARG A 8 7.45 16.27 5.16
C ARG A 8 8.07 16.37 3.76
N PHE A 9 7.26 16.25 2.70
CA PHE A 9 7.74 16.15 1.32
C PHE A 9 7.19 17.25 0.40
N GLY A 10 6.45 18.22 0.95
CA GLY A 10 5.76 19.24 0.16
C GLY A 10 4.56 18.69 -0.62
N ALA A 11 4.13 19.41 -1.65
CA ALA A 11 3.02 18.97 -2.50
C ALA A 11 3.44 17.72 -3.32
N LEU A 12 3.09 16.54 -2.82
CA LEU A 12 3.24 15.28 -3.52
C LEU A 12 2.21 15.17 -4.66
N ALA A 13 2.70 14.90 -5.86
CA ALA A 13 1.89 14.57 -7.04
C ALA A 13 2.30 13.21 -7.61
N PRO A 14 2.11 12.10 -6.85
CA PRO A 14 2.43 10.77 -7.34
C PRO A 14 1.55 10.45 -8.55
N ARG A 15 2.14 9.86 -9.59
CA ARG A 15 1.43 9.34 -10.77
C ARG A 15 1.05 7.88 -10.62
N ARG A 16 1.82 7.10 -9.85
CA ARG A 16 1.54 5.68 -9.57
C ARG A 16 1.72 5.38 -8.09
N ILE A 17 0.68 4.82 -7.48
CA ILE A 17 0.63 4.48 -6.05
C ILE A 17 0.40 2.98 -5.90
N LEU A 18 1.11 2.35 -4.96
CA LEU A 18 0.87 0.98 -4.54
C LEU A 18 0.49 0.91 -3.06
N ASP A 19 -0.65 0.32 -2.74
CA ASP A 19 -1.10 -0.03 -1.39
C ASP A 19 -0.87 -1.52 -1.11
N LEU A 20 -0.08 -1.81 -0.09
CA LEU A 20 0.25 -3.17 0.34
C LEU A 20 -0.68 -3.63 1.46
N GLY A 21 -1.31 -4.79 1.29
CA GLY A 21 -2.19 -5.36 2.31
C GLY A 21 -3.50 -4.58 2.45
N CYS A 22 -4.14 -4.28 1.32
CA CYS A 22 -5.26 -3.35 1.28
C CYS A 22 -6.56 -3.90 1.89
N GLY A 23 -6.65 -5.21 2.16
CA GLY A 23 -7.89 -5.87 2.57
C GLY A 23 -9.02 -5.59 1.59
N ILE A 24 -10.13 -5.02 2.09
CA ILE A 24 -11.27 -4.59 1.26
C ILE A 24 -11.10 -3.17 0.68
N GLY A 25 -9.97 -2.51 0.89
CA GLY A 25 -9.60 -1.25 0.25
C GLY A 25 -10.29 0.00 0.79
N VAL A 26 -10.77 0.02 2.04
CA VAL A 26 -11.40 1.23 2.63
C VAL A 26 -10.43 2.42 2.63
N HIS A 27 -9.18 2.19 3.04
CA HIS A 27 -8.14 3.22 3.02
C HIS A 27 -7.66 3.52 1.60
N ALA A 28 -7.49 2.47 0.77
CA ALA A 28 -7.15 2.60 -0.65
C ALA A 28 -8.08 3.59 -1.37
N GLN A 29 -9.39 3.47 -1.17
CA GLN A 29 -10.38 4.38 -1.76
C GLN A 29 -10.26 5.84 -1.29
N ALA A 30 -9.96 6.07 -0.01
CA ALA A 30 -9.76 7.43 0.49
C ALA A 30 -8.53 8.08 -0.13
N ILE A 31 -7.45 7.32 -0.28
CA ILE A 31 -6.20 7.80 -0.86
C ILE A 31 -6.33 8.00 -2.38
N ALA A 32 -6.97 7.07 -3.09
CA ALA A 32 -7.26 7.21 -4.52
C ALA A 32 -8.07 8.48 -4.83
N ARG A 33 -9.08 8.81 -3.99
CA ARG A 33 -9.83 10.07 -4.11
C ARG A 33 -9.00 11.32 -3.82
N ALA A 34 -8.00 11.23 -2.94
CA ALA A 34 -7.10 12.34 -2.64
C ALA A 34 -6.08 12.59 -3.76
N PHE A 35 -5.77 11.56 -4.57
CA PHE A 35 -4.90 11.65 -5.73
C PHE A 35 -5.62 11.19 -7.01
N PRO A 36 -6.64 11.94 -7.47
CA PRO A 36 -7.51 11.50 -8.58
C PRO A 36 -6.77 11.38 -9.93
N GLN A 37 -5.56 11.92 -10.03
CA GLN A 37 -4.71 11.83 -11.23
C GLN A 37 -3.69 10.68 -11.15
N ALA A 38 -3.64 9.94 -10.04
CA ALA A 38 -2.73 8.82 -9.86
C ALA A 38 -3.38 7.50 -10.29
N GLU A 39 -2.61 6.63 -10.94
CA GLU A 39 -2.95 5.23 -11.11
C GLU A 39 -2.76 4.52 -9.76
N TYR A 40 -3.86 4.01 -9.20
CA TYR A 40 -3.85 3.40 -7.87
C TYR A 40 -3.89 1.88 -7.97
N HIS A 41 -2.88 1.21 -7.42
CA HIS A 41 -2.80 -0.23 -7.31
C HIS A 41 -2.93 -0.64 -5.85
N ALA A 42 -3.68 -1.70 -5.59
CA ALA A 42 -3.88 -2.24 -4.26
C ALA A 42 -3.66 -3.76 -4.29
N ILE A 43 -2.83 -4.29 -3.38
CA ILE A 43 -2.57 -5.73 -3.31
C ILE A 43 -3.00 -6.31 -1.97
N ASP A 44 -3.39 -7.58 -1.99
CA ASP A 44 -3.59 -8.41 -0.81
C ASP A 44 -3.41 -9.89 -1.17
N VAL A 45 -3.11 -10.75 -0.20
CA VAL A 45 -3.07 -12.20 -0.43
C VAL A 45 -4.47 -12.83 -0.42
N ALA A 46 -5.45 -12.17 0.24
CA ALA A 46 -6.80 -12.66 0.40
C ALA A 46 -7.72 -12.25 -0.78
N ALA A 47 -7.82 -13.12 -1.79
CA ALA A 47 -8.66 -12.91 -2.98
C ALA A 47 -10.11 -12.52 -2.66
N GLY A 48 -10.69 -13.07 -1.59
CA GLY A 48 -12.06 -12.76 -1.17
C GLY A 48 -12.23 -11.28 -0.78
N LEU A 49 -11.25 -10.71 -0.07
CA LEU A 49 -11.28 -9.30 0.32
C LEU A 49 -11.13 -8.39 -0.90
N LEU A 50 -10.22 -8.74 -1.81
CA LEU A 50 -10.03 -8.00 -3.06
C LEU A 50 -11.29 -7.96 -3.91
N ARG A 51 -12.04 -9.06 -3.98
CA ARG A 51 -13.31 -9.10 -4.73
C ARG A 51 -14.35 -8.17 -4.13
N VAL A 52 -14.48 -8.14 -2.80
CA VAL A 52 -15.38 -7.19 -2.11
C VAL A 52 -14.91 -5.75 -2.33
N GLY A 53 -13.61 -5.49 -2.19
CA GLY A 53 -13.03 -4.17 -2.39
C GLY A 53 -13.21 -3.63 -3.81
N HIS A 54 -13.06 -4.47 -4.81
CA HIS A 54 -13.31 -4.11 -6.21
C HIS A 54 -14.77 -3.70 -6.42
N LEU A 55 -15.74 -4.52 -5.98
CA LEU A 55 -17.17 -4.19 -6.09
C LEU A 55 -17.50 -2.87 -5.37
N MET A 56 -16.92 -2.63 -4.20
CA MET A 56 -17.10 -1.41 -3.43
C MET A 56 -16.50 -0.17 -4.11
N ALA A 57 -15.37 -0.33 -4.81
CA ALA A 57 -14.71 0.75 -5.53
C ALA A 57 -15.48 1.12 -6.80
N GLU A 58 -15.95 0.12 -7.55
CA GLU A 58 -16.79 0.28 -8.74
C GLU A 58 -18.11 1.00 -8.41
N ASP A 59 -18.82 0.56 -7.37
CA ASP A 59 -20.08 1.19 -6.89
C ASP A 59 -19.90 2.67 -6.56
N ARG A 60 -18.70 3.07 -6.12
CA ARG A 60 -18.36 4.44 -5.75
C ARG A 60 -17.63 5.22 -6.85
N GLY A 61 -17.40 4.62 -8.02
CA GLY A 61 -16.67 5.24 -9.13
C GLY A 61 -15.22 5.60 -8.78
N VAL A 62 -14.55 4.81 -7.94
CA VAL A 62 -13.16 5.04 -7.53
C VAL A 62 -12.24 4.08 -8.30
N PRO A 63 -11.41 4.57 -9.23
CA PRO A 63 -10.59 3.71 -10.07
C PRO A 63 -9.41 3.12 -9.27
N ILE A 64 -9.50 1.83 -8.94
CA ILE A 64 -8.45 1.08 -8.22
C ILE A 64 -8.20 -0.25 -8.92
N HIS A 65 -6.93 -0.53 -9.21
CA HIS A 65 -6.49 -1.83 -9.71
C HIS A 65 -6.17 -2.76 -8.54
N PHE A 66 -7.00 -3.78 -8.31
CA PHE A 66 -6.78 -4.79 -7.27
C PHE A 66 -5.99 -5.98 -7.82
N HIS A 67 -4.98 -6.45 -7.06
CA HIS A 67 -4.11 -7.56 -7.46
C HIS A 67 -3.91 -8.54 -6.30
N GLN A 68 -4.13 -9.84 -6.53
CA GLN A 68 -3.79 -10.84 -5.52
C GLN A 68 -2.28 -11.11 -5.55
N GLN A 69 -1.54 -10.58 -4.59
CA GLN A 69 -0.07 -10.71 -4.53
C GLN A 69 0.46 -10.71 -3.09
N ASP A 70 1.65 -11.28 -2.90
CA ASP A 70 2.41 -11.20 -1.66
C ASP A 70 3.24 -9.90 -1.62
N ALA A 71 3.06 -9.08 -0.59
CA ALA A 71 3.81 -7.84 -0.41
C ALA A 71 5.34 -8.05 -0.25
N ALA A 72 5.78 -9.26 0.09
CA ALA A 72 7.21 -9.61 0.15
C ALA A 72 7.81 -9.95 -1.23
N LYS A 73 6.97 -10.21 -2.24
CA LYS A 73 7.38 -10.58 -3.60
C LYS A 73 6.25 -10.31 -4.59
N THR A 74 6.28 -9.13 -5.20
CA THR A 74 5.29 -8.68 -6.19
C THR A 74 5.74 -9.01 -7.62
N SER A 75 4.81 -8.96 -8.57
CA SER A 75 5.11 -9.13 -10.00
C SER A 75 5.38 -7.80 -10.73
N PHE A 76 5.37 -6.68 -10.03
CA PHE A 76 5.59 -5.36 -10.65
C PHE A 76 7.07 -5.14 -10.96
N GLU A 77 7.31 -4.33 -11.99
CA GLU A 77 8.65 -3.92 -12.41
C GLU A 77 9.34 -3.06 -11.33
N SER A 78 10.66 -3.13 -11.29
CA SER A 78 11.45 -2.28 -10.38
C SER A 78 11.35 -0.81 -10.77
N GLY A 79 11.31 0.09 -9.80
CA GLY A 79 11.24 1.53 -10.06
C GLY A 79 9.93 2.00 -10.70
N SER A 80 8.84 1.26 -10.55
CA SER A 80 7.57 1.49 -11.22
C SER A 80 6.57 2.35 -10.43
N PHE A 81 6.84 2.63 -9.14
CA PHE A 81 5.94 3.39 -8.26
C PHE A 81 6.60 4.65 -7.68
N ASP A 82 5.76 5.65 -7.45
CA ASP A 82 6.14 6.94 -6.89
C ASP A 82 5.92 6.96 -5.38
N LEU A 83 4.87 6.26 -4.94
CA LEU A 83 4.48 6.08 -3.56
C LEU A 83 4.11 4.61 -3.34
N VAL A 84 4.78 3.98 -2.37
CA VAL A 84 4.39 2.67 -1.85
C VAL A 84 3.90 2.89 -0.42
N LEU A 85 2.72 2.42 -0.08
CA LEU A 85 2.14 2.61 1.24
C LEU A 85 1.58 1.32 1.81
N SER A 86 1.46 1.29 3.13
CA SER A 86 0.67 0.27 3.82
C SER A 86 0.00 0.90 5.03
N ASN A 87 -1.16 0.37 5.38
CA ASN A 87 -1.89 0.77 6.57
C ASN A 87 -2.26 -0.49 7.35
N ILE A 88 -1.71 -0.65 8.57
CA ILE A 88 -2.08 -1.75 9.47
C ILE A 88 -1.72 -3.09 8.79
N LEU A 89 -0.46 -3.22 8.31
CA LEU A 89 0.03 -4.44 7.64
C LEU A 89 1.07 -5.17 8.49
N PHE A 90 2.03 -4.45 9.05
CA PHE A 90 3.22 -5.03 9.65
C PHE A 90 2.95 -5.76 10.96
N HIS A 91 1.99 -5.33 11.76
CA HIS A 91 1.60 -6.05 12.97
C HIS A 91 0.86 -7.38 12.70
N GLU A 92 0.33 -7.59 11.49
CA GLU A 92 -0.23 -8.89 11.05
C GLU A 92 0.85 -9.80 10.45
N THR A 93 2.03 -9.25 10.13
CA THR A 93 3.15 -10.00 9.58
C THR A 93 4.13 -10.43 10.66
N ASN A 94 4.65 -11.66 10.53
CA ASN A 94 5.78 -12.11 11.35
C ASN A 94 6.97 -11.17 11.12
N SER A 95 7.68 -10.80 12.19
CA SER A 95 8.89 -9.97 12.17
C SER A 95 9.96 -10.47 11.18
N ALA A 96 9.99 -11.77 10.87
CA ALA A 96 10.87 -12.34 9.84
C ALA A 96 10.55 -11.88 8.41
N ARG A 97 9.31 -11.46 8.11
CA ARG A 97 8.85 -11.02 6.78
C ARG A 97 9.07 -9.54 6.53
N LEU A 98 9.09 -8.71 7.58
CA LEU A 98 9.25 -7.27 7.45
C LEU A 98 10.49 -6.86 6.62
N PRO A 99 11.69 -7.44 6.82
CA PRO A 99 12.84 -7.13 5.96
C PRO A 99 12.63 -7.48 4.48
N GLN A 100 11.83 -8.50 4.17
CA GLN A 100 11.51 -8.88 2.79
C GLN A 100 10.58 -7.84 2.16
N ILE A 101 9.53 -7.44 2.88
CA ILE A 101 8.58 -6.42 2.42
C ILE A 101 9.29 -5.08 2.20
N LEU A 102 10.13 -4.63 3.14
CA LEU A 102 10.85 -3.36 2.99
C LEU A 102 11.84 -3.38 1.81
N ARG A 103 12.50 -4.51 1.54
CA ARG A 103 13.34 -4.68 0.34
C ARG A 103 12.50 -4.60 -0.92
N GLU A 104 11.32 -5.19 -0.91
CA GLU A 104 10.41 -5.16 -2.04
C GLU A 104 9.87 -3.74 -2.29
N CYS A 105 9.43 -3.02 -1.25
CA CYS A 105 9.10 -1.59 -1.33
C CYS A 105 10.24 -0.81 -1.98
N ARG A 106 11.49 -1.04 -1.53
CA ARG A 106 12.66 -0.32 -2.05
C ARG A 106 12.95 -0.62 -3.51
N ARG A 107 12.71 -1.86 -3.97
CA ARG A 107 12.84 -2.29 -5.36
C ARG A 107 11.78 -1.62 -6.24
N LEU A 108 10.55 -1.53 -5.74
CA LEU A 108 9.39 -0.99 -6.46
C LEU A 108 9.43 0.53 -6.64
N LEU A 109 10.04 1.24 -5.70
CA LEU A 109 10.15 2.69 -5.76
C LEU A 109 11.16 3.15 -6.82
N ARG A 110 10.72 4.10 -7.66
CA ARG A 110 11.62 4.87 -8.53
C ARG A 110 12.61 5.70 -7.70
N PRO A 111 13.73 6.19 -8.29
CA PRO A 111 14.56 7.19 -7.62
C PRO A 111 13.73 8.39 -7.15
N GLY A 112 13.84 8.73 -5.86
CA GLY A 112 13.05 9.80 -5.23
C GLY A 112 11.61 9.41 -4.85
N GLY A 113 11.21 8.16 -5.07
CA GLY A 113 9.94 7.63 -4.57
C GLY A 113 9.93 7.50 -3.05
N VAL A 114 8.73 7.52 -2.47
CA VAL A 114 8.53 7.50 -1.01
C VAL A 114 7.81 6.22 -0.60
N MET A 115 8.26 5.61 0.51
CA MET A 115 7.43 4.62 1.21
C MET A 115 6.79 5.24 2.45
N LEU A 116 5.54 4.88 2.73
CA LEU A 116 4.80 5.37 3.89
C LEU A 116 4.03 4.23 4.55
N HIS A 117 4.43 3.89 5.76
CA HIS A 117 3.82 2.80 6.50
C HIS A 117 3.18 3.37 7.77
N LEU A 118 1.85 3.30 7.85
CA LEU A 118 1.11 3.58 9.08
C LEU A 118 0.81 2.25 9.77
N ASP A 119 1.37 2.06 10.95
CA ASP A 119 1.21 0.82 11.69
C ASP A 119 1.08 1.07 13.19
N VAL A 120 0.69 0.02 13.90
CA VAL A 120 0.78 -0.02 15.37
C VAL A 120 2.08 -0.70 15.75
N PRO A 121 2.65 -0.42 16.95
CA PRO A 121 3.79 -1.18 17.44
C PRO A 121 3.49 -2.67 17.30
N THR A 122 4.41 -3.41 16.68
CA THR A 122 4.34 -4.88 16.68
C THR A 122 4.18 -5.34 18.12
N GLN A 123 3.42 -6.41 18.36
CA GLN A 123 3.28 -6.98 19.71
C GLN A 123 4.65 -7.50 20.17
N VAL A 124 5.51 -6.60 20.68
CA VAL A 124 6.76 -6.93 21.37
C VAL A 124 6.37 -7.39 22.77
N THR A 125 5.73 -8.56 22.88
CA THR A 125 5.62 -9.37 24.11
C THR A 125 4.75 -10.59 23.87
N ARG A 126 5.40 -11.68 23.45
CA ARG A 126 5.23 -13.05 23.98
C ARG A 126 6.34 -13.92 23.41
N VAL A 127 7.57 -13.58 23.80
CA VAL A 127 8.65 -14.56 23.83
C VAL A 127 8.60 -15.09 25.26
N GLY A 128 8.05 -16.30 25.41
CA GLY A 128 8.21 -17.09 26.62
C GLY A 128 9.63 -17.63 26.72
#